data_AF-A0A1S6U9M1-F1
#
_entry.id   AF-A0A1S6U9M1-F1
#
_cell.length_a   1.000
_cell.length_b   1.000
_cell.length_c   1.000
_cell.angle_alpha   90.00
_cell.angle_beta   90.00
_cell.angle_gamma   90.00
#
_symmetry.space_group_name_H-M   'P 1'
#
loop_
_entity.id
_entity.type
_entity.pdbx_description
1 polymer ?
#
loop_
_entity_poly.entity_id
_entity_poly.type
_entity_poly.pdbx_seq_one_letter_code
_entity_poly.pdbx_strand_id
1 'polypeptide(L)'
;MKHFILFFAIVFFYGCSFRPTPTSSQVFNLTLVSPMIKINDIVFLHKHKKGLNLQIYNTALNIANIKVYNKICINSACFEKIEFNKRFFLNSYYDDIFEDILLQKPIYNRKNLQKTECGFNQNINNNLIQYEVCANNVKFIDTKNKIKIILRENK
;
A
#
# COMPACT_ATOMS: atom_id res chain seq x y z
N MET A 1 -46.21 -28.11 -16.85
CA MET A 1 -44.77 -28.35 -16.54
C MET A 1 -43.77 -27.64 -17.47
N LYS A 2 -44.17 -27.01 -18.59
CA LYS A 2 -43.26 -26.24 -19.47
C LYS A 2 -42.91 -24.83 -18.95
N HIS A 3 -43.82 -24.17 -18.23
CA HIS A 3 -43.62 -22.80 -17.73
C HIS A 3 -42.71 -22.70 -16.50
N PHE A 4 -42.52 -23.79 -15.74
CA PHE A 4 -41.66 -23.79 -14.56
C PHE A 4 -40.16 -23.79 -14.92
N ILE A 5 -39.81 -24.36 -16.09
CA ILE A 5 -38.44 -24.42 -16.59
C ILE A 5 -37.98 -23.04 -17.10
N LEU A 6 -38.90 -22.22 -17.64
CA LEU A 6 -38.58 -20.89 -18.16
C LEU A 6 -38.25 -19.88 -17.03
N PHE A 7 -38.85 -20.05 -15.85
CA PHE A 7 -38.61 -19.18 -14.70
C PHE A 7 -37.22 -19.44 -14.07
N PHE A 8 -36.74 -20.68 -14.13
CA PHE A 8 -35.42 -21.05 -13.60
C PHE A 8 -34.27 -20.50 -14.47
N ALA A 9 -34.49 -20.29 -15.77
CA ALA A 9 -33.48 -19.76 -16.70
C ALA A 9 -33.17 -18.26 -16.50
N ILE A 10 -34.10 -17.48 -15.93
CA ILE A 10 -33.94 -16.02 -15.74
C ILE A 10 -33.13 -15.69 -14.47
N VAL A 11 -33.11 -16.59 -13.48
CA VAL A 11 -32.43 -16.35 -12.19
C VAL A 11 -30.90 -16.56 -12.28
N PHE A 12 -30.40 -17.28 -13.29
CA PHE A 12 -28.97 -17.60 -13.40
C PHE A 12 -28.07 -16.47 -13.93
N PHE A 13 -28.61 -15.32 -14.35
CA PHE A 13 -27.82 -14.22 -14.93
C PHE A 13 -27.53 -13.05 -13.99
N TYR A 14 -27.91 -13.11 -12.71
CA TYR A 14 -27.64 -12.03 -11.74
C TYR A 14 -26.27 -12.16 -11.02
N GLY A 15 -25.25 -12.65 -11.73
CA GLY A 15 -23.89 -12.79 -11.23
C GLY A 15 -22.97 -11.60 -11.51
N CYS A 16 -23.44 -10.35 -11.44
CA CYS A 16 -22.55 -9.19 -11.56
C CYS A 16 -21.74 -9.02 -10.27
N SER A 17 -20.51 -9.55 -10.25
CA SER A 17 -19.55 -9.27 -9.19
C SER A 17 -19.15 -7.79 -9.24
N PHE A 18 -19.74 -6.97 -8.37
CA PHE A 18 -19.43 -5.55 -8.26
C PHE A 18 -18.01 -5.37 -7.72
N ARG A 19 -17.06 -5.05 -8.61
CA ARG A 19 -15.71 -4.67 -8.22
C ARG A 19 -15.66 -3.16 -7.99
N PRO A 20 -15.31 -2.69 -6.77
CA PRO A 20 -15.23 -1.26 -6.52
C PRO A 20 -14.14 -0.64 -7.39
N THR A 21 -14.50 0.35 -8.20
CA THR A 21 -13.54 1.09 -9.03
C THR A 21 -12.61 1.91 -8.14
N PRO A 22 -11.32 2.03 -8.51
CA PRO A 22 -10.40 2.90 -7.81
C PRO A 22 -10.79 4.37 -8.05
N THR A 23 -10.71 5.18 -7.00
CA THR A 23 -10.90 6.64 -7.06
C THR A 23 -9.71 7.33 -7.74
N SER A 24 -8.51 6.79 -7.56
CA SER A 24 -7.29 7.26 -8.23
C SER A 24 -6.31 6.10 -8.37
N SER A 25 -5.47 6.14 -9.41
CA SER A 25 -4.43 5.15 -9.65
C SER A 25 -3.13 5.87 -10.04
N GLN A 26 -2.02 5.48 -9.41
CA GLN A 26 -0.69 6.06 -9.67
C GLN A 26 0.32 4.94 -9.91
N VAL A 27 1.30 5.19 -10.77
CA VAL A 27 2.35 4.22 -11.12
C VAL A 27 3.67 4.65 -10.51
N PHE A 28 4.33 3.73 -9.82
CA PHE A 28 5.62 3.98 -9.19
C PHE A 28 6.62 2.88 -9.52
N ASN A 29 7.90 3.24 -9.55
CA ASN A 29 8.99 2.30 -9.33
C ASN A 29 9.16 2.17 -7.80
N LEU A 30 8.84 1.00 -7.25
CA LEU A 30 8.95 0.70 -5.83
C LEU A 30 10.24 -0.07 -5.55
N THR A 31 11.05 0.44 -4.62
CA THR A 31 12.04 -0.37 -3.92
C THR A 31 11.57 -0.58 -2.48
N LEU A 32 11.20 -1.81 -2.15
CA LEU A 32 10.76 -2.22 -0.81
C LEU A 32 11.74 -3.25 -0.26
N VAL A 33 12.35 -2.96 0.88
CA VAL A 33 13.25 -3.87 1.58
C VAL A 33 12.77 -3.98 3.01
N SER A 34 12.35 -5.19 3.38
CA SER A 34 11.92 -5.61 4.70
C SER A 34 12.36 -7.07 4.91
N PRO A 35 12.47 -7.57 6.15
CA PRO A 35 12.66 -9.01 6.39
C PRO A 35 11.56 -9.87 5.79
N MET A 36 10.32 -9.36 5.72
CA MET A 36 9.18 -10.10 5.20
C MET A 36 9.14 -10.11 3.67
N ILE A 37 9.52 -9.01 3.03
CA ILE A 37 9.37 -8.80 1.58
C ILE A 37 10.56 -7.98 1.04
N LYS A 38 11.05 -8.38 -0.13
CA LYS A 38 11.98 -7.60 -0.95
C LYS A 38 11.43 -7.48 -2.37
N ILE A 39 11.16 -6.26 -2.82
CA ILE A 39 10.61 -5.95 -4.14
C ILE A 39 11.40 -4.79 -4.75
N ASN A 40 11.66 -4.86 -6.05
CA ASN A 40 12.22 -3.75 -6.80
C ASN A 40 11.62 -3.72 -8.21
N ASP A 41 10.36 -3.31 -8.29
CA ASP A 41 9.51 -3.48 -9.48
C ASP A 41 8.56 -2.29 -9.66
N ILE A 42 7.86 -2.28 -10.80
CA ILE A 42 6.77 -1.34 -11.07
C ILE A 42 5.54 -1.75 -10.26
N VAL A 43 4.91 -0.76 -9.62
CA VAL A 43 3.70 -0.95 -8.84
C VAL A 43 2.62 0.04 -9.22
N PHE A 44 1.37 -0.40 -9.14
CA PHE A 44 0.19 0.44 -9.27
C PHE A 44 -0.43 0.63 -7.90
N LEU A 45 -0.44 1.86 -7.41
CA LEU A 45 -1.12 2.23 -6.18
C LEU A 45 -2.53 2.72 -6.53
N HIS A 46 -3.52 1.87 -6.24
CA HIS A 46 -4.92 2.19 -6.39
C HIS A 46 -5.50 2.68 -5.06
N LYS A 47 -6.08 3.88 -5.07
CA LYS A 47 -6.80 4.45 -3.94
C LYS A 47 -8.28 4.16 -4.08
N HIS A 48 -8.90 3.61 -3.05
CA HIS A 48 -10.34 3.39 -2.95
C HIS A 48 -10.89 4.21 -1.77
N LYS A 49 -12.21 4.37 -1.71
CA LYS A 49 -12.87 5.11 -0.61
C LYS A 49 -12.54 4.58 0.80
N LYS A 50 -12.25 3.28 0.94
CA LYS A 50 -12.04 2.60 2.23
C LYS A 50 -10.60 2.13 2.47
N GLY A 51 -9.68 2.38 1.55
CA GLY A 51 -8.33 1.84 1.64
C GLY A 51 -7.56 1.85 0.32
N LEU A 52 -6.45 1.12 0.29
CA LEU A 52 -5.49 1.11 -0.80
C LEU A 52 -5.27 -0.31 -1.33
N ASN A 53 -4.89 -0.42 -2.59
CA ASN A 53 -4.43 -1.66 -3.19
C ASN A 53 -3.15 -1.38 -4.00
N LEU A 54 -2.04 -1.93 -3.54
CA LEU A 54 -0.74 -1.87 -4.20
C LEU A 54 -0.54 -3.15 -5.02
N GLN A 55 -0.63 -3.04 -6.33
CA GLN A 55 -0.42 -4.16 -7.26
C GLN A 55 1.01 -4.14 -7.76
N ILE A 56 1.71 -5.26 -7.64
CA ILE A 56 3.11 -5.40 -8.03
C ILE A 56 3.18 -6.21 -9.32
N TYR A 57 3.87 -5.68 -10.31
CA TYR A 57 3.99 -6.29 -11.64
C TYR A 57 5.42 -6.65 -11.96
N ASN A 58 5.63 -7.87 -12.44
CA ASN A 58 6.87 -8.29 -13.07
C ASN A 58 6.55 -8.69 -14.52
N THR A 59 7.19 -8.05 -15.49
CA THR A 59 7.03 -8.35 -16.93
C THR A 59 5.56 -8.50 -17.35
N ALA A 60 4.73 -7.50 -17.01
CA ALA A 60 3.29 -7.44 -17.26
C ALA A 60 2.39 -8.44 -16.48
N LEU A 61 2.95 -9.32 -15.64
CA LEU A 61 2.18 -10.20 -14.76
C LEU A 61 2.02 -9.58 -13.37
N ASN A 62 0.78 -9.53 -12.85
CA ASN A 62 0.53 -9.16 -11.45
C ASN A 62 0.98 -10.33 -10.56
N ILE A 63 2.08 -10.15 -9.84
CA ILE A 63 2.69 -11.18 -9.01
C ILE A 63 2.28 -11.08 -7.54
N ALA A 64 1.81 -9.91 -7.10
CA ALA A 64 1.37 -9.71 -5.73
C ALA A 64 0.43 -8.51 -5.60
N ASN A 65 -0.48 -8.60 -4.64
CA ASN A 65 -1.38 -7.52 -4.25
C ASN A 65 -1.26 -7.27 -2.76
N ILE A 66 -0.94 -6.04 -2.36
CA ILE A 66 -0.96 -5.61 -0.96
C ILE A 66 -2.15 -4.68 -0.76
N LYS A 67 -3.17 -5.17 -0.06
CA LYS A 67 -4.40 -4.44 0.24
C LYS A 67 -4.33 -3.88 1.65
N VAL A 68 -4.56 -2.59 1.80
CA VAL A 68 -4.56 -1.88 3.09
C VAL A 68 -5.96 -1.34 3.34
N TYR A 69 -6.70 -1.97 4.25
CA TYR A 69 -8.03 -1.55 4.70
C TYR A 69 -8.05 -1.55 6.24
N ASN A 70 -9.00 -2.23 6.88
CA ASN A 70 -8.95 -2.50 8.33
C ASN A 70 -7.79 -3.44 8.69
N LYS A 71 -7.40 -4.32 7.77
CA LYS A 71 -6.27 -5.25 7.85
C LYS A 71 -5.34 -5.01 6.66
N ILE A 72 -4.11 -5.51 6.77
CA ILE A 72 -3.17 -5.54 5.65
C ILE A 72 -3.12 -6.96 5.12
N CYS A 73 -3.50 -7.13 3.85
CA CYS A 73 -3.51 -8.43 3.19
C CYS A 73 -2.48 -8.45 2.07
N ILE A 74 -1.61 -9.47 2.07
CA ILE A 74 -0.70 -9.78 0.98
C ILE A 74 -1.26 -11.02 0.28
N ASN A 75 -1.75 -10.83 -0.94
CA ASN A 75 -2.55 -11.83 -1.65
C ASN A 75 -3.72 -12.31 -0.77
N SER A 76 -3.73 -13.58 -0.38
CA SER A 76 -4.78 -14.18 0.46
C SER A 76 -4.48 -14.13 1.96
N ALA A 77 -3.25 -13.80 2.36
CA ALA A 77 -2.84 -13.77 3.77
C ALA A 77 -3.09 -12.38 4.37
N CYS A 78 -3.90 -12.30 5.42
CA CYS A 78 -4.26 -11.05 6.08
C CYS A 78 -3.72 -10.98 7.51
N PHE A 79 -3.26 -9.80 7.90
CA PHE A 79 -2.69 -9.52 9.22
C PHE A 79 -3.39 -8.31 9.83
N GLU A 80 -3.55 -8.30 11.15
CA GLU A 80 -3.86 -7.05 11.85
C GLU A 80 -2.77 -6.02 11.58
N LYS A 81 -3.10 -4.73 11.50
CA LYS A 81 -2.14 -3.68 11.14
C LYS A 81 -0.90 -3.70 12.04
N ILE A 82 -1.09 -3.81 13.35
CA ILE A 82 0.02 -3.87 14.31
C ILE A 82 0.89 -5.13 14.15
N GLU A 83 0.28 -6.26 13.79
CA GLU A 83 1.00 -7.51 13.54
C GLU A 83 1.80 -7.43 12.24
N PHE A 84 1.19 -6.89 11.18
CA PHE A 84 1.88 -6.57 9.94
C PHE A 84 3.07 -5.67 10.23
N ASN A 85 2.88 -4.62 11.02
CA ASN A 85 3.97 -3.70 11.35
C ASN A 85 5.11 -4.40 12.10
N LYS A 86 4.81 -5.27 13.08
CA LYS A 86 5.84 -6.07 13.78
C LYS A 86 6.65 -6.94 12.81
N ARG A 87 5.99 -7.58 11.85
CA ARG A 87 6.66 -8.49 10.89
C ARG A 87 7.41 -7.74 9.79
N PHE A 88 6.77 -6.71 9.24
CA PHE A 88 7.29 -5.91 8.15
C PHE A 88 8.37 -4.94 8.64
N PHE A 89 8.08 -4.19 9.72
CA PHE A 89 8.96 -3.15 10.24
C PHE A 89 9.97 -3.62 11.31
N LEU A 90 9.85 -4.86 11.80
CA LEU A 90 10.50 -5.30 13.04
C LEU A 90 10.22 -4.37 14.24
N ASN A 91 9.10 -3.65 14.18
CA ASN A 91 8.69 -2.69 15.17
C ASN A 91 7.17 -2.58 15.20
N SER A 92 6.60 -2.37 16.38
CA SER A 92 5.16 -2.23 16.57
C SER A 92 4.71 -0.79 16.30
N TYR A 93 5.19 -0.21 15.19
CA TYR A 93 4.74 1.11 14.76
C TYR A 93 3.21 1.21 14.80
N TYR A 94 2.69 2.44 14.96
CA TYR A 94 1.25 2.67 15.00
C TYR A 94 0.57 2.13 13.74
N ASP A 95 -0.67 1.68 13.90
CA ASP A 95 -1.40 0.87 12.92
C ASP A 95 -1.27 1.36 11.48
N ASP A 96 -1.50 2.66 11.25
CA ASP A 96 -1.62 3.23 9.91
C ASP A 96 -0.29 3.64 9.26
N ILE A 97 0.87 3.39 9.88
CA ILE A 97 2.15 3.91 9.37
C ILE A 97 2.44 3.48 7.92
N PHE A 98 2.14 2.24 7.55
CA PHE A 98 2.37 1.75 6.19
C PHE A 98 1.48 2.49 5.19
N GLU A 99 0.22 2.71 5.57
CA GLU A 99 -0.75 3.47 4.79
C GLU A 99 -0.32 4.92 4.62
N ASP A 100 0.11 5.57 5.70
CA ASP A 100 0.57 6.96 5.70
C ASP A 100 1.80 7.14 4.81
N ILE A 101 2.75 6.20 4.84
CA ILE A 101 3.92 6.23 3.96
C ILE A 101 3.49 6.13 2.49
N LEU A 102 2.60 5.20 2.13
CA LEU A 102 2.09 5.06 0.76
C LEU A 102 1.26 6.28 0.31
N LEU A 103 0.58 6.93 1.24
CA LEU A 103 -0.19 8.15 1.01
C LEU A 103 0.64 9.44 1.10
N GLN A 104 1.95 9.32 1.32
CA GLN A 104 2.87 10.46 1.40
C GLN A 104 2.52 11.44 2.53
N LYS A 105 1.92 10.92 3.61
CA LYS A 105 1.52 11.71 4.77
C LYS A 105 2.65 11.77 5.80
N PRO A 106 2.78 12.88 6.54
CA PRO A 106 3.68 12.93 7.69
C PRO A 106 3.34 11.84 8.72
N ILE A 107 4.38 11.22 9.28
CA ILE A 107 4.25 10.14 10.27
C ILE A 107 4.42 10.68 11.70
N TYR A 108 4.00 9.91 12.70
CA TYR A 108 4.16 10.24 14.13
C TYR A 108 3.61 11.63 14.51
N ASN A 109 2.38 11.95 14.11
CA ASN A 109 1.76 13.24 14.37
C ASN A 109 2.65 14.43 13.94
N ARG A 110 3.32 14.31 12.79
CA ARG A 110 4.20 15.36 12.21
C ARG A 110 5.45 15.66 13.07
N LYS A 111 5.90 14.72 13.90
CA LYS A 111 7.11 14.88 14.70
C LYS A 111 8.31 15.25 13.82
N ASN A 112 9.03 16.31 14.20
CA ASN A 112 10.23 16.80 13.50
C ASN A 112 10.02 17.08 12.00
N LEU A 113 8.81 17.50 11.61
CA LEU A 113 8.47 17.87 10.24
C LEU A 113 9.17 19.17 9.83
N GLN A 114 9.95 19.10 8.76
CA GLN A 114 10.58 20.24 8.10
C GLN A 114 9.99 20.33 6.70
N LYS A 115 9.30 21.43 6.38
CA LYS A 115 8.77 21.65 5.03
C LYS A 115 9.91 21.95 4.05
N THR A 116 9.76 21.48 2.83
CA THR A 116 10.64 21.78 1.71
C THR A 116 9.81 22.42 0.58
N GLU A 117 10.47 22.89 -0.47
CA GLU A 117 9.79 23.52 -1.62
C GLU A 117 8.79 22.58 -2.32
N CYS A 118 9.07 21.27 -2.29
CA CYS A 118 8.28 20.25 -2.98
C CYS A 118 7.54 19.29 -2.03
N GLY A 119 7.68 19.43 -0.71
CA GLY A 119 7.12 18.49 0.25
C GLY A 119 7.65 18.67 1.67
N PHE A 120 8.25 17.62 2.24
CA PHE A 120 8.76 17.65 3.61
C PHE A 120 9.80 16.56 3.92
N ASN A 121 10.55 16.79 5.00
CA ASN A 121 11.47 15.85 5.63
C ASN A 121 11.10 15.63 7.10
N GLN A 122 11.33 14.42 7.60
CA GLN A 122 11.24 14.06 9.02
C GLN A 122 12.45 13.21 9.40
N ASN A 123 13.19 13.67 10.40
CA ASN A 123 14.26 12.92 11.04
C ASN A 123 13.83 12.52 12.45
N ILE A 124 13.70 11.22 12.73
CA ILE A 124 13.10 10.71 13.96
C ILE A 124 14.07 9.76 14.66
N ASN A 125 14.09 9.81 15.99
CA ASN A 125 14.95 9.02 16.86
C ASN A 125 16.44 9.13 16.49
N ASN A 126 17.02 10.34 16.59
CA ASN A 126 18.43 10.60 16.28
C ASN A 126 18.85 10.12 14.87
N ASN A 127 18.05 10.47 13.86
CA ASN A 127 18.25 10.09 12.45
C ASN A 127 18.17 8.58 12.15
N LEU A 128 17.67 7.75 13.08
CA LEU A 128 17.44 6.33 12.80
C LEU A 128 16.37 6.13 11.73
N ILE A 129 15.32 6.95 11.78
CA ILE A 129 14.29 7.03 10.74
C ILE A 129 14.51 8.33 9.96
N GLN A 130 14.72 8.18 8.66
CA GLN A 130 14.79 9.27 7.70
C GLN A 130 13.61 9.13 6.74
N TYR A 131 12.76 10.14 6.71
CA TYR A 131 11.58 10.16 5.86
C TYR A 131 11.52 11.44 5.04
N GLU A 132 11.42 11.29 3.73
CA GLU A 132 11.43 12.38 2.76
C GLU A 132 10.28 12.15 1.78
N VAL A 133 9.53 13.22 1.54
CA VAL A 133 8.49 13.31 0.52
C VAL A 133 8.75 14.56 -0.30
N CYS A 134 8.82 14.41 -1.63
CA CYS A 134 9.03 15.53 -2.54
C CYS A 134 8.31 15.26 -3.86
N ALA A 135 7.44 16.19 -4.26
CA ALA A 135 6.49 16.02 -5.35
C ALA A 135 5.63 14.76 -5.12
N ASN A 136 5.89 13.67 -5.84
CA ASN A 136 5.24 12.38 -5.69
C ASN A 136 6.20 11.25 -5.29
N ASN A 137 7.45 11.59 -4.97
CA ASN A 137 8.45 10.61 -4.55
C ASN A 137 8.44 10.47 -3.03
N VAL A 138 8.67 9.25 -2.57
CA VAL A 138 8.76 8.89 -1.16
C VAL A 138 10.06 8.16 -0.92
N LYS A 139 10.74 8.50 0.17
CA LYS A 139 11.89 7.76 0.68
C LYS A 139 11.77 7.63 2.19
N PHE A 140 11.46 6.43 2.65
CA PHE A 140 11.46 6.05 4.05
C PHE A 140 12.61 5.07 4.30
N ILE A 141 13.47 5.39 5.25
CA ILE A 141 14.59 4.55 5.67
C ILE A 141 14.56 4.42 7.18
N ASP A 142 14.52 3.18 7.67
CA ASP A 142 14.79 2.83 9.06
C ASP A 142 16.13 2.07 9.09
N THR A 143 17.16 2.77 9.53
CA THR A 143 18.53 2.26 9.57
C THR A 143 18.73 1.17 10.62
N LYS A 144 18.01 1.25 11.75
CA LYS A 144 18.09 0.27 12.84
C LYS A 144 17.59 -1.10 12.36
N ASN A 145 16.44 -1.12 11.71
CA ASN A 145 15.79 -2.35 11.27
C ASN A 145 16.13 -2.73 9.82
N LYS A 146 16.98 -1.94 9.15
CA LYS A 146 17.41 -2.11 7.74
C LYS A 146 16.22 -2.13 6.76
N ILE A 147 15.29 -1.20 6.95
CA ILE A 147 14.06 -1.12 6.16
C ILE A 147 14.11 0.05 5.21
N LYS A 148 13.65 -0.19 3.99
CA LYS A 148 13.63 0.79 2.93
C LYS A 148 12.30 0.73 2.20
N ILE A 149 11.64 1.87 2.07
CA ILE A 149 10.50 2.04 1.16
C ILE A 149 10.81 3.26 0.31
N ILE A 150 11.05 3.05 -0.97
CA ILE A 150 11.22 4.13 -1.95
C ILE A 150 10.15 4.00 -3.00
N LEU A 151 9.34 5.04 -3.18
CA LEU A 151 8.43 5.21 -4.30
C LEU A 151 9.00 6.30 -5.20
N ARG A 152 9.25 5.99 -6.46
CA ARG A 152 9.55 7.00 -7.48
C ARG A 152 8.46 7.04 -8.51
N GLU A 153 7.88 8.21 -8.74
CA GLU A 153 6.86 8.35 -9.78
C GLU A 153 7.44 7.96 -11.14
N ASN A 154 6.74 7.08 -11.86
CA ASN A 154 7.12 6.70 -13.21
C ASN A 154 6.44 7.69 -14.17
N LYS A 155 7.24 8.50 -14.88
CA LYS A 155 6.76 9.49 -15.86
C LYS A 155 6.63 8.87 -17.24
#